data_AF-A0AAU9RVN0-F1
#
_entry.id   AF-A0AAU9RVN0-F1
#
_cell.length_a   1.000
_cell.length_b   1.000
_cell.length_c   1.000
_cell.angle_alpha   90.00
_cell.angle_beta   90.00
_cell.angle_gamma   90.00
#
_symmetry.space_group_name_H-M   'P 1'
#
loop_
_entity.id
_entity.type
_entity.pdbx_description
1 polymer ?
#
loop_
_entity_poly.entity_id
_entity_poly.type
_entity_poly.pdbx_seq_one_letter_code
_entity_poly.pdbx_strand_id
1 'polypeptide(L)'
;MPNIYNALVVKGQDTLGEEINVTCEVQQLLGNNRVRDVAMSATEGLKRGMDVVDMGNPLSVPVGGATLGRIFDVLGEPVDNLGNNEITILVNDAEKNSDIDPQEAQQTLEIAEANLRKAEGKRQTIEANLALRRARTRVEALNTI
;
A
#
# COMPACT_ATOMS: atom_id res chain seq x y z
N MET A 1 -1.96 4.33 -34.72
CA MET A 1 -1.05 3.18 -34.55
C MET A 1 -0.31 3.42 -33.24
N PRO A 2 -0.31 2.46 -32.31
CA PRO A 2 0.31 2.65 -31.00
C PRO A 2 1.82 2.76 -31.11
N ASN A 3 2.43 3.49 -30.17
CA ASN A 3 3.88 3.63 -30.07
C ASN A 3 4.51 2.45 -29.33
N ILE A 4 5.83 2.29 -29.46
CA ILE A 4 6.59 1.40 -28.59
C ILE A 4 6.43 1.88 -27.14
N TYR A 5 6.25 0.93 -26.23
CA TYR A 5 5.92 1.09 -24.82
C TYR A 5 4.51 1.55 -24.52
N ASN A 6 3.63 1.78 -25.49
CA ASN A 6 2.23 2.04 -25.15
C ASN A 6 1.59 0.80 -24.53
N ALA A 7 0.79 1.00 -23.49
CA ALA A 7 -0.10 -0.01 -22.97
C ALA A 7 -1.31 -0.17 -23.91
N LEU A 8 -1.62 -1.42 -24.22
CA LEU A 8 -2.80 -1.84 -24.97
C LEU A 8 -3.68 -2.68 -24.06
N VAL A 9 -4.99 -2.52 -24.17
CA VAL A 9 -5.95 -3.33 -23.44
C VAL A 9 -6.86 -4.06 -24.41
N VAL A 10 -6.79 -5.39 -24.39
CA VAL A 10 -7.66 -6.26 -25.17
C VAL A 10 -8.92 -6.53 -24.36
N LYS A 11 -10.08 -6.14 -24.90
CA LYS A 11 -11.39 -6.34 -24.28
C LYS A 11 -12.21 -7.36 -25.06
N GLY A 12 -12.90 -8.24 -24.35
CA GLY A 12 -13.81 -9.17 -24.98
C GLY A 12 -14.53 -10.06 -23.98
N GLN A 13 -15.11 -11.13 -24.52
CA GLN A 13 -15.70 -12.20 -23.74
C GLN A 13 -15.18 -13.55 -24.24
N ASP A 14 -14.96 -14.46 -23.30
CA ASP A 14 -14.57 -15.83 -23.58
C ASP A 14 -15.74 -16.65 -24.16
N THR A 15 -15.62 -17.98 -24.24
CA THR A 15 -16.70 -18.86 -24.72
C THR A 15 -17.83 -19.07 -23.71
N LEU A 16 -17.58 -18.79 -22.43
CA LEU A 16 -18.54 -18.92 -21.32
C LEU A 16 -19.23 -17.59 -20.99
N GLY A 17 -18.82 -16.49 -21.65
CA GLY A 17 -19.36 -15.14 -21.43
C GLY A 17 -18.62 -14.35 -20.35
N GLU A 18 -17.50 -14.86 -19.82
CA GLU A 18 -16.66 -14.15 -18.86
C GLU A 18 -15.90 -13.03 -19.54
N GLU A 19 -15.80 -11.88 -18.86
CA GLU A 19 -15.10 -10.72 -19.38
C GLU A 19 -13.59 -10.99 -19.44
N ILE A 20 -13.01 -10.79 -20.63
CA ILE A 20 -11.57 -10.85 -20.83
C ILE A 20 -11.05 -9.42 -20.90
N ASN A 21 -10.11 -9.12 -20.01
CA ASN A 21 -9.40 -7.86 -19.96
C ASN A 21 -7.90 -8.14 -19.81
N VAL A 22 -7.17 -8.12 -20.93
CA VAL A 22 -5.73 -8.41 -20.96
C VAL A 22 -4.96 -7.15 -21.30
N THR A 23 -4.15 -6.71 -20.35
CA THR A 23 -3.21 -5.60 -20.54
C THR A 23 -1.93 -6.11 -21.18
N CYS A 24 -1.50 -5.45 -22.24
CA CYS A 24 -0.30 -5.73 -22.99
C CYS A 24 0.55 -4.47 -23.13
N GLU A 25 1.86 -4.61 -23.33
CA GLU A 25 2.73 -3.47 -23.67
C GLU A 25 3.46 -3.71 -24.99
N VAL A 26 3.42 -2.71 -25.87
CA VAL A 26 4.09 -2.76 -27.17
C VAL A 26 5.60 -2.79 -27.01
N GLN A 27 6.24 -3.86 -27.49
CA GLN A 27 7.71 -3.97 -27.46
C GLN A 27 8.34 -3.67 -28.81
N GLN A 28 7.59 -3.88 -29.91
CA GLN A 28 8.14 -3.72 -31.25
C GLN A 28 7.07 -3.41 -32.28
N LEU A 29 7.37 -2.49 -33.19
CA LEU A 29 6.59 -2.31 -34.42
C LEU A 29 7.06 -3.30 -35.48
N LEU A 30 6.16 -4.15 -35.99
CA LEU A 30 6.47 -5.16 -37.00
C LEU A 30 6.21 -4.67 -38.44
N GLY A 31 5.65 -3.47 -38.59
CA GLY A 31 5.15 -2.95 -39.86
C GLY A 31 3.77 -3.52 -40.23
N ASN A 32 3.21 -3.08 -41.35
CA ASN A 32 1.89 -3.52 -41.84
C ASN A 32 0.78 -3.43 -40.77
N ASN A 33 0.76 -2.34 -39.99
CA ASN A 33 -0.17 -2.12 -38.87
C ASN A 33 -0.17 -3.25 -37.84
N ARG A 34 0.96 -3.94 -37.65
CA ARG A 34 1.16 -4.97 -36.65
C ARG A 34 2.21 -4.57 -35.64
N VAL A 35 1.98 -5.00 -34.42
CA VAL A 35 2.89 -4.82 -33.29
C VAL A 35 3.16 -6.18 -32.64
N ARG A 36 4.27 -6.27 -31.90
CA ARG A 36 4.56 -7.35 -30.97
C ARG A 36 4.47 -6.78 -29.57
N ASP A 37 3.61 -7.38 -28.77
CA ASP A 37 3.35 -6.94 -27.41
C ASP A 37 3.69 -8.06 -26.42
N VAL A 38 3.92 -7.68 -25.17
CA VAL A 38 4.05 -8.60 -24.03
C VAL A 38 2.78 -8.46 -23.21
N ALA A 39 2.06 -9.57 -23.01
CA ALA A 39 0.90 -9.62 -22.13
C ALA A 39 1.34 -9.69 -20.67
N MET A 40 0.65 -8.95 -19.80
CA MET A 40 0.93 -8.88 -18.37
C MET A 40 0.13 -9.92 -17.56
N SER A 41 -0.84 -10.58 -18.21
CA SER A 41 -1.68 -11.62 -17.63
C SER A 41 -1.85 -12.79 -18.62
N ALA A 42 -2.56 -13.83 -18.18
CA ALA A 42 -2.84 -14.99 -19.01
C ALA A 42 -3.61 -14.59 -20.28
N THR A 43 -3.18 -15.14 -21.42
CA THR A 43 -3.77 -14.85 -22.74
C THR A 43 -4.79 -15.90 -23.18
N GLU A 44 -5.25 -16.76 -22.27
CA GLU A 44 -6.27 -17.76 -22.57
C GLU A 44 -7.60 -17.09 -22.94
N GLY A 45 -8.32 -17.66 -23.91
CA GLY A 45 -9.58 -17.09 -24.41
C GLY A 45 -9.42 -15.94 -25.42
N LEU A 46 -8.22 -15.36 -25.60
CA LEU A 46 -8.01 -14.33 -26.62
C LEU A 46 -8.22 -14.88 -28.04
N LYS A 47 -9.02 -14.15 -28.83
CA LYS A 47 -9.38 -14.52 -30.21
C LYS A 47 -9.30 -13.31 -31.13
N ARG A 48 -9.15 -13.59 -32.43
CA ARG A 48 -9.16 -12.53 -33.46
C ARG A 48 -10.50 -11.80 -33.47
N GLY A 49 -10.44 -10.50 -33.73
CA GLY A 49 -11.62 -9.63 -33.78
C GLY A 49 -12.04 -9.07 -32.41
N MET A 50 -11.32 -9.39 -31.33
CA MET A 50 -11.46 -8.67 -30.07
C MET A 50 -10.98 -7.23 -30.20
N ASP A 51 -11.65 -6.33 -29.49
CA ASP A 51 -11.31 -4.91 -29.50
C ASP A 51 -10.03 -4.67 -28.70
N VAL A 52 -9.17 -3.81 -29.24
CA VAL A 52 -7.92 -3.42 -28.59
C VAL A 52 -7.93 -1.90 -28.45
N VAL A 53 -7.75 -1.45 -27.21
CA VAL A 53 -7.70 -0.03 -26.86
C VAL A 53 -6.26 0.37 -26.60
N ASP A 54 -5.76 1.35 -27.35
CA ASP A 54 -4.47 2.01 -27.09
C ASP A 54 -4.64 3.06 -26.01
N MET A 55 -3.92 2.93 -24.90
CA MET A 55 -3.98 3.87 -23.78
C MET A 55 -3.20 5.16 -24.06
N GLY A 56 -2.35 5.18 -25.09
CA GLY A 56 -1.56 6.35 -25.50
C GLY A 56 -0.35 6.64 -24.60
N ASN A 57 -0.16 5.88 -23.53
CA ASN A 57 0.92 5.99 -22.58
C ASN A 57 1.44 4.61 -22.15
N PRO A 58 2.64 4.55 -21.54
CA PRO A 58 3.13 3.30 -20.96
C PRO A 58 2.34 2.83 -19.76
N LEU A 59 2.42 1.52 -19.51
CA LEU A 59 1.87 0.91 -18.30
C LEU A 59 2.49 1.61 -17.08
N SER A 60 1.63 2.14 -16.22
CA SER A 60 2.04 2.95 -15.07
C SER A 60 1.54 2.30 -13.80
N VAL A 61 2.44 2.06 -12.86
CA VAL A 61 2.15 1.44 -11.56
C VAL A 61 2.45 2.43 -10.43
N PRO A 62 1.74 2.35 -9.29
CA PRO A 62 2.01 3.23 -8.16
C PRO A 62 3.42 3.00 -7.60
N VAL A 63 4.07 4.07 -7.15
CA VAL A 63 5.39 4.02 -6.48
C VAL A 63 5.44 5.01 -5.31
N GLY A 64 6.35 4.76 -4.37
CA GLY A 64 6.65 5.68 -3.26
C GLY A 64 5.83 5.42 -2.00
N GLY A 65 5.41 6.47 -1.29
CA GLY A 65 4.72 6.32 0.00
C GLY A 65 3.41 5.52 -0.10
N ALA A 66 2.71 5.62 -1.24
CA ALA A 66 1.47 4.88 -1.50
C ALA A 66 1.68 3.35 -1.57
N THR A 67 2.91 2.89 -1.82
CA THR A 67 3.20 1.45 -1.92
C THR A 67 3.75 0.85 -0.63
N LEU A 68 4.01 1.67 0.40
CA LEU A 68 4.67 1.21 1.62
C LEU A 68 3.76 0.25 2.40
N GLY A 69 4.20 -0.99 2.59
CA GLY A 69 3.45 -2.02 3.32
C GLY A 69 2.28 -2.62 2.53
N ARG A 70 2.20 -2.35 1.22
CA ARG A 70 1.17 -2.86 0.32
C ARG A 70 1.75 -3.90 -0.64
N ILE A 71 0.92 -4.84 -1.09
CA ILE A 71 1.29 -5.83 -2.12
C ILE A 71 0.44 -5.54 -3.37
N PHE A 72 1.11 -5.36 -4.51
CA PHE A 72 0.47 -5.12 -5.80
C PHE A 72 0.85 -6.20 -6.80
N ASP A 73 -0.01 -6.42 -7.79
CA ASP A 73 0.33 -7.16 -8.98
C ASP A 73 1.14 -6.31 -9.98
N VAL A 74 1.42 -6.88 -11.15
CA VAL A 74 2.19 -6.22 -12.23
C VAL A 74 1.46 -5.04 -12.88
N LEU A 75 0.15 -4.94 -12.69
CA LEU A 75 -0.68 -3.83 -13.17
C LEU A 75 -0.79 -2.70 -12.13
N GLY A 76 -0.24 -2.90 -10.93
CA GLY A 76 -0.35 -1.95 -9.83
C GLY A 76 -1.66 -2.05 -9.07
N GLU A 77 -2.41 -3.14 -9.25
CA GLU A 77 -3.63 -3.42 -8.52
C GLU A 77 -3.30 -4.07 -7.16
N PRO A 78 -3.86 -3.59 -6.04
CA PRO A 78 -3.57 -4.14 -4.73
C PRO A 78 -4.16 -5.56 -4.57
N VAL A 79 -3.33 -6.50 -4.16
CA VAL A 79 -3.70 -7.92 -3.92
C VAL A 79 -3.55 -8.33 -2.44
N ASP A 80 -3.33 -7.36 -1.57
CA ASP A 80 -3.15 -7.55 -0.13
C ASP A 80 -4.46 -7.68 0.66
N ASN A 81 -5.63 -7.65 0.00
CA ASN A 81 -6.96 -7.59 0.63
C ASN A 81 -7.14 -6.43 1.62
N LEU A 82 -6.22 -5.47 1.64
CA LEU A 82 -6.36 -4.22 2.36
C LEU A 82 -7.15 -3.30 1.45
N GLY A 83 -8.34 -2.86 1.88
CA GLY A 83 -9.15 -1.96 1.07
C GLY A 83 -8.39 -0.70 0.62
N ASN A 84 -8.92 0.03 -0.36
CA ASN A 84 -8.41 1.36 -0.68
C ASN A 84 -8.45 2.22 0.60
N ASN A 85 -7.27 2.55 1.15
CA ASN A 85 -7.02 3.35 2.35
C ASN A 85 -6.88 2.67 3.72
N GLU A 86 -6.68 1.36 3.82
CA GLU A 86 -6.28 0.77 5.12
C GLU A 86 -4.74 0.78 5.26
N ILE A 87 -4.23 1.74 6.05
CA ILE A 87 -2.83 1.72 6.52
C ILE A 87 -2.79 0.82 7.76
N THR A 88 -2.33 -0.42 7.59
CA THR A 88 -2.06 -1.32 8.72
C THR A 88 -0.73 -0.92 9.37
N ILE A 89 -0.78 0.02 10.32
CA ILE A 89 0.37 0.32 11.17
C ILE A 89 0.55 -0.85 12.13
N LEU A 90 1.60 -1.64 11.96
CA LEU A 90 2.03 -2.64 12.93
C LEU A 90 2.65 -1.93 14.14
N VAL A 91 1.80 -1.48 15.05
CA VAL A 91 2.17 -1.06 16.41
C VAL A 91 2.08 -2.28 17.31
N ASN A 92 3.21 -2.69 17.90
CA ASN A 92 3.22 -3.79 18.85
C ASN A 92 2.35 -3.50 20.10
N ASP A 93 2.11 -2.22 20.42
CA ASP A 93 1.40 -1.77 21.63
C ASP A 93 0.28 -0.77 21.28
N ALA A 94 -0.64 -1.12 20.37
CA ALA A 94 -1.87 -0.34 20.17
C ALA A 94 -2.88 -0.65 21.28
N GLU A 95 -3.20 0.36 22.09
CA GLU A 95 -4.27 0.30 23.10
C GLU A 95 -5.45 1.17 22.64
N LYS A 96 -6.68 0.69 22.84
CA LYS A 96 -7.89 1.50 22.59
C LYS A 96 -8.11 2.44 23.77
N ASN A 97 -8.66 3.63 23.53
CA ASN A 97 -8.95 4.59 24.60
C ASN A 97 -9.88 4.00 25.69
N SER A 98 -10.79 3.08 25.31
CA SER A 98 -11.67 2.38 26.24
C SER A 98 -10.95 1.47 27.23
N ASP A 99 -9.74 1.03 26.89
CA ASP A 99 -9.00 0.01 27.62
C ASP A 99 -7.92 0.66 28.53
N ILE A 100 -7.74 1.98 28.43
CA ILE A 100 -6.78 2.75 29.26
C ILE A 100 -7.36 2.97 30.65
N ASP A 101 -6.73 2.39 31.67
CA ASP A 101 -7.03 2.72 33.07
C ASP A 101 -6.41 4.09 33.45
N PRO A 102 -7.23 5.09 33.88
CA PRO A 102 -6.73 6.41 34.24
C PRO A 102 -5.72 6.42 35.40
N GLN A 103 -5.89 5.53 36.39
CA GLN A 103 -4.99 5.44 37.54
C GLN A 103 -3.64 4.84 37.13
N GLU A 104 -3.67 3.79 36.32
CA GLU A 104 -2.47 3.15 35.80
C GLU A 104 -1.69 4.09 34.87
N ALA A 105 -2.38 4.81 33.98
CA ALA A 105 -1.76 5.78 33.08
C ALA A 105 -1.06 6.91 33.85
N GLN A 106 -1.71 7.44 34.89
CA GLN A 106 -1.14 8.48 35.74
C GLN A 106 0.07 7.98 36.54
N GLN A 107 -0.02 6.77 37.11
CA GLN A 107 1.10 6.15 37.82
C GLN A 107 2.29 5.88 36.89
N THR A 108 2.01 5.45 35.65
CA THR A 108 3.03 5.21 34.63
C THR A 108 3.76 6.51 34.26
N LEU A 109 3.03 7.63 34.16
CA LEU A 109 3.61 8.95 33.92
C LEU A 109 4.55 9.37 35.05
N GLU A 110 4.14 9.22 36.30
CA GLU A 110 4.98 9.55 37.47
C GLU A 110 6.27 8.72 37.52
N ILE A 111 6.18 7.42 37.23
CA ILE A 111 7.35 6.53 37.16
C ILE A 111 8.28 6.95 36.02
N ALA A 112 7.73 7.28 34.85
CA ALA A 112 8.52 7.72 33.70
C ALA A 112 9.25 9.05 33.97
N GLU A 113 8.61 10.00 34.66
CA GLU A 113 9.25 11.26 35.07
C GLU A 113 10.35 11.04 36.10
N ALA A 114 10.12 10.15 37.07
CA ALA A 114 11.13 9.78 38.06
C ALA A 114 12.34 9.10 37.41
N ASN A 115 12.12 8.24 36.41
CA ASN A 115 13.18 7.55 35.69
C ASN A 115 13.98 8.50 34.79
N LEU A 116 13.34 9.50 34.18
CA LEU A 116 14.05 10.54 33.43
C LEU A 116 14.95 11.38 34.33
N ARG A 117 14.49 11.72 35.55
CA ARG A 117 15.31 12.48 36.53
C ARG A 117 16.54 11.70 37.02
N LYS A 118 16.45 10.36 37.03
CA LYS A 118 17.54 9.45 37.46
C LYS A 118 18.44 9.01 36.30
N ALA A 119 18.15 9.39 35.05
CA ALA A 119 18.93 8.97 33.90
C ALA A 119 20.21 9.80 33.75
N GLU A 120 21.37 9.16 33.87
CA GLU A 120 22.68 9.83 33.78
C GLU A 120 23.37 9.61 32.43
N GLY A 121 23.07 8.50 31.74
CA GLY A 121 23.70 8.14 30.46
C GLY A 121 22.87 8.51 29.22
N LYS A 122 23.54 8.87 28.10
CA LYS A 122 22.88 9.25 26.82
C LYS A 122 21.81 8.25 26.36
N ARG A 123 22.08 6.95 26.46
CA ARG A 123 21.12 5.90 26.07
C ARG A 123 19.93 5.84 27.02
N GLN A 124 20.17 5.91 28.33
CA GLN A 124 19.12 5.91 29.35
C GLN A 124 18.23 7.15 29.24
N THR A 125 18.81 8.31 28.93
CA THR A 125 18.04 9.55 28.70
C THR A 125 17.15 9.43 27.46
N ILE A 126 17.62 8.78 26.39
CA ILE A 126 16.81 8.56 25.18
C ILE A 126 15.65 7.60 25.47
N GLU A 127 15.93 6.48 26.13
CA GLU A 127 14.91 5.48 26.51
C GLU A 127 13.88 6.08 27.48
N ALA A 128 14.33 6.84 28.50
CA ALA A 128 13.44 7.53 29.44
C ALA A 128 12.62 8.64 28.78
N ASN A 129 13.18 9.39 27.83
CA ASN A 129 12.42 10.39 27.07
C ASN A 129 11.35 9.75 26.18
N LEU A 130 11.65 8.61 25.57
CA LEU A 130 10.66 7.86 24.78
C LEU A 130 9.53 7.34 25.68
N ALA A 131 9.86 6.75 26.83
CA ALA A 131 8.88 6.28 27.81
C ALA A 131 8.00 7.43 28.34
N LEU A 132 8.60 8.58 28.63
CA LEU A 132 7.86 9.77 29.08
C LEU A 132 6.89 10.27 28.01
N ARG A 133 7.31 10.36 26.75
CA ARG A 133 6.44 10.77 25.64
C ARG A 133 5.25 9.82 25.49
N ARG A 134 5.49 8.51 25.56
CA ARG A 134 4.41 7.51 25.51
C ARG A 134 3.43 7.66 26.68
N ALA A 135 3.93 7.79 27.90
CA ALA A 135 3.09 7.95 29.09
C ALA A 135 2.26 9.24 29.05
N ARG A 136 2.84 10.36 28.58
CA ARG A 136 2.11 11.63 28.39
C ARG A 136 0.99 11.49 27.37
N THR A 137 1.28 10.92 26.20
CA THR A 137 0.25 10.70 25.18
C THR A 137 -0.86 9.77 25.68
N ARG A 138 -0.53 8.76 26.51
CA ARG A 138 -1.53 7.88 27.14
C ARG A 138 -2.48 8.64 28.08
N VAL A 139 -1.96 9.60 28.86
CA VAL A 139 -2.78 10.46 29.74
C VAL A 139 -3.57 11.51 28.94
N GLU A 140 -2.98 12.10 27.89
CA GLU A 140 -3.65 13.07 27.03
C GLU A 140 -4.84 12.44 26.29
N ALA A 141 -4.73 11.19 25.85
CA ALA A 141 -5.79 10.45 25.16
C ALA A 141 -7.09 10.33 25.99
N LEU A 142 -6.97 10.26 27.32
CA LEU A 142 -8.11 10.23 28.24
C LEU A 142 -8.87 11.57 28.31
N ASN A 143 -8.18 12.68 28.03
CA ASN A 143 -8.75 14.04 28.13
C ASN A 143 -9.35 14.55 26.81
N THR A 144 -9.14 13.85 25.70
CA THR A 144 -9.59 14.25 24.34
C THR A 144 -11.04 13.88 24.01
N ILE A 145 -11.88 13.58 25.02
CA ILE A 145 -13.32 13.32 24.88
C ILE A 145 -14.12 14.49 25.46
#